data_AF-A0A9W5WW49-F1
#
_entry.id   AF-A0A9W5WW49-F1
#
_cell.length_a   1.000
_cell.length_b   1.000
_cell.length_c   1.000
_cell.angle_alpha   90.00
_cell.angle_beta   90.00
_cell.angle_gamma   90.00
#
_symmetry.space_group_name_H-M   'P 1'
#
loop_
_entity.id
_entity.type
_entity.pdbx_description
1 polymer ?
#
loop_
_entity_poly.entity_id
_entity_poly.type
_entity_poly.pdbx_seq_one_letter_code
_entity_poly.pdbx_strand_id
1 'polypeptide(L)'
;MGGEPLHPRRMHLFGSMKRLKGARRSHRNRPKKKTPAEIYPSPTPYYGNIQDYYGAPREYYALPCDDALDVIRSDPILRLSNMLKCGTTADILIREYETDPDFRSDLGSALQRLREIATAKSCDVTRDLVIFFERIVETPADNPHFVDRKHTLKKLQDFWQRREFARYRGLFKQVFWRMREIAAKLQYAGVTYDDFRDPALWWKYGVFKGLPRSTMVDNYRKKHKIALESDIRDFYFIDADTNEVRCILDPGADNCRKTRIETLDNVVINRMAQDLKELGIFPNDEWHTMNVSRIDELQRECSSADAHRAYAIRDFYLTHKYPDYRVVDDPYYLESFVNHRYRTKTLERDLGVKYDNWLRSGARRPTPRLLGLKYQQLAIWKSLSRNKRRRLVQEFLYPSAESQQSTNSDTDNNTNTT
;
A
#
# COMPACT_ATOMS: atom_id res chain seq x y z
N MET A 1 -7.41 -64.97 -43.15
CA MET A 1 -6.65 -65.56 -42.01
C MET A 1 -6.38 -64.44 -41.02
N GLY A 2 -6.84 -64.58 -39.78
CA GLY A 2 -6.60 -63.61 -38.70
C GLY A 2 -7.86 -63.05 -38.05
N GLY A 3 -8.82 -63.90 -37.67
CA GLY A 3 -9.90 -63.51 -36.77
C GLY A 3 -9.36 -63.44 -35.34
N GLU A 4 -9.45 -62.27 -34.71
CA GLU A 4 -9.10 -62.11 -33.30
C GLU A 4 -10.09 -62.89 -32.40
N PRO A 5 -9.59 -63.54 -31.34
CA PRO A 5 -10.43 -64.33 -30.44
C PRO A 5 -11.28 -63.41 -29.56
N LEU A 6 -12.60 -63.56 -29.66
CA LEU A 6 -13.56 -63.01 -28.71
C LEU A 6 -13.26 -63.56 -27.31
N HIS A 7 -12.67 -62.73 -26.44
CA HIS A 7 -12.56 -63.05 -25.02
C HIS A 7 -13.95 -63.21 -24.40
N PRO A 8 -14.21 -64.29 -23.65
CA PRO A 8 -15.49 -64.48 -23.00
C PRO A 8 -15.66 -63.41 -21.91
N ARG A 9 -16.72 -62.60 -22.04
CA ARG A 9 -17.19 -61.71 -20.96
C ARG A 9 -17.37 -62.56 -19.70
N ARG A 10 -16.56 -62.32 -18.66
CA ARG A 10 -16.81 -62.84 -17.31
C ARG A 10 -18.16 -62.32 -16.84
N MET A 11 -19.21 -63.13 -17.01
CA MET A 11 -20.48 -62.92 -16.34
C MET A 11 -20.30 -63.27 -14.87
N HIS A 12 -20.03 -62.28 -14.03
CA HIS A 12 -20.21 -62.47 -12.60
C HIS A 12 -21.70 -62.72 -12.34
N LEU A 13 -22.02 -63.90 -11.78
CA LEU A 13 -23.35 -64.25 -11.28
C LEU A 13 -23.79 -63.18 -10.27
N PHE A 14 -24.67 -62.27 -10.69
CA PHE A 14 -25.22 -61.21 -9.84
C PHE A 14 -26.16 -61.71 -8.71
N GLY A 15 -26.32 -63.03 -8.57
CA GLY A 15 -27.25 -63.67 -7.63
C GLY A 15 -26.78 -63.72 -6.16
N SER A 16 -25.48 -63.60 -5.87
CA SER A 16 -24.97 -63.68 -4.50
C SER A 16 -24.97 -62.35 -3.74
N MET A 17 -25.19 -61.22 -4.42
CA MET A 17 -25.18 -59.89 -3.80
C MET A 17 -26.58 -59.34 -3.55
N LYS A 18 -26.89 -59.04 -2.29
CA LYS A 18 -28.15 -58.39 -1.90
C LYS A 18 -28.26 -57.01 -2.59
N ARG A 19 -29.29 -56.82 -3.42
CA ARG A 19 -29.59 -55.52 -4.04
C ARG A 19 -30.09 -54.56 -2.96
N LEU A 20 -29.50 -53.36 -2.88
CA LEU A 20 -30.01 -52.30 -2.02
C LEU A 20 -31.35 -51.80 -2.58
N LYS A 21 -32.40 -51.81 -1.76
CA LYS A 21 -33.75 -51.31 -2.08
C LYS A 21 -34.13 -50.14 -1.15
N GLY A 22 -35.08 -49.33 -1.57
CA GLY A 22 -35.65 -48.22 -0.77
C GLY A 22 -34.61 -47.23 -0.25
N ALA A 23 -34.72 -46.87 1.03
CA ALA A 23 -33.87 -45.89 1.69
C ALA A 23 -32.37 -46.20 1.58
N ARG A 24 -31.97 -47.48 1.61
CA ARG A 24 -30.57 -47.89 1.47
C ARG A 24 -29.98 -47.58 0.08
N ARG A 25 -30.78 -47.71 -0.99
CA ARG A 25 -30.35 -47.34 -2.35
C ARG A 25 -30.26 -45.82 -2.49
N SER A 26 -31.26 -45.11 -1.97
CA SER A 26 -31.30 -43.65 -1.99
C SER A 26 -30.12 -43.05 -1.22
N HIS A 27 -29.81 -43.54 -0.02
CA HIS A 27 -28.70 -43.05 0.79
C HIS A 27 -27.32 -43.28 0.14
N ARG A 28 -27.17 -44.37 -0.63
CA ARG A 28 -25.94 -44.65 -1.38
C ARG A 28 -25.81 -43.75 -2.61
N ASN A 29 -26.90 -43.55 -3.34
CA ASN A 29 -26.88 -42.85 -4.62
C ASN A 29 -27.19 -41.35 -4.52
N ARG A 30 -27.49 -40.83 -3.32
CA ARG A 30 -27.76 -39.39 -3.15
C ARG A 30 -26.53 -38.58 -3.58
N PRO A 31 -26.71 -37.46 -4.30
CA PRO A 31 -25.61 -36.59 -4.67
C PRO A 31 -24.94 -36.03 -3.40
N LYS A 32 -23.61 -36.03 -3.40
CA LYS A 32 -22.78 -35.48 -2.33
C LYS A 32 -21.69 -34.65 -2.99
N LYS A 33 -21.42 -33.47 -2.46
CA LYS A 33 -20.25 -32.68 -2.83
C LYS A 33 -19.00 -33.47 -2.43
N LYS A 34 -18.15 -33.83 -3.39
CA LYS A 34 -16.98 -34.69 -3.16
C LYS A 34 -15.68 -33.90 -3.07
N THR A 35 -15.62 -32.74 -3.72
CA THR A 35 -14.40 -31.92 -3.79
C THR A 35 -14.38 -30.91 -2.63
N PRO A 36 -13.23 -30.69 -1.97
CA PRO A 36 -13.11 -29.69 -0.92
C PRO A 36 -13.57 -28.28 -1.34
N ALA A 37 -13.35 -27.90 -2.61
CA ALA A 37 -13.78 -26.62 -3.17
C ALA A 37 -15.32 -26.47 -3.24
N GLU A 38 -16.05 -27.54 -3.56
CA GLU A 38 -17.52 -27.53 -3.54
C GLU A 38 -18.10 -27.58 -2.12
N ILE A 39 -17.40 -28.25 -1.19
CA ILE A 39 -17.78 -28.37 0.22
C ILE A 39 -17.60 -27.03 0.94
N TYR A 40 -16.54 -26.30 0.62
CA TYR A 40 -16.24 -24.97 1.17
C TYR A 40 -16.24 -23.91 0.07
N PRO A 41 -17.40 -23.60 -0.55
CA PRO A 41 -17.48 -22.44 -1.41
C PRO A 41 -17.31 -21.22 -0.50
N SER A 42 -16.15 -20.57 -0.57
CA SER A 42 -16.03 -19.25 0.02
C SER A 42 -17.01 -18.35 -0.73
N PRO A 43 -17.89 -17.58 -0.05
CA PRO A 43 -18.68 -16.57 -0.74
C PRO A 43 -17.74 -15.69 -1.54
N THR A 44 -18.10 -15.38 -2.78
CA THR A 44 -17.30 -14.50 -3.63
C THR A 44 -17.07 -13.21 -2.85
N PRO A 45 -15.82 -12.83 -2.56
CA PRO A 45 -15.55 -11.57 -1.90
C PRO A 45 -16.00 -10.48 -2.86
N TYR A 46 -17.17 -9.90 -2.62
CA TYR A 46 -17.54 -8.64 -3.26
C TYR A 46 -16.48 -7.61 -2.87
N TYR A 47 -16.08 -6.79 -3.83
CA TYR A 47 -15.32 -5.59 -3.51
C TYR A 47 -16.07 -4.84 -2.41
N GLY A 48 -15.33 -4.25 -1.45
CA GLY A 48 -15.94 -3.42 -0.41
C GLY A 48 -16.84 -2.35 -1.04
N ASN A 49 -17.76 -1.79 -0.26
CA ASN A 49 -18.64 -0.75 -0.79
C ASN A 49 -17.77 0.36 -1.42
N ILE A 50 -18.12 0.85 -2.61
CA ILE A 50 -17.32 1.87 -3.31
C ILE A 50 -17.16 3.13 -2.43
N GLN A 51 -18.10 3.36 -1.51
CA GLN A 51 -18.04 4.40 -0.50
C GLN A 51 -16.94 4.21 0.58
N ASP A 52 -16.43 2.99 0.77
CA ASP A 52 -15.35 2.70 1.72
C ASP A 52 -13.97 3.10 1.17
N TYR A 53 -13.88 3.47 -0.11
CA TYR A 53 -12.63 3.91 -0.74
C TYR A 53 -12.38 5.41 -0.48
N TYR A 54 -11.16 5.73 -0.06
CA TYR A 54 -10.73 7.11 0.18
C TYR A 54 -10.84 7.95 -1.10
N GLY A 55 -11.70 8.97 -1.09
CA GLY A 55 -11.94 9.85 -2.24
C GLY A 55 -13.15 9.47 -3.10
N ALA A 56 -13.91 8.43 -2.76
CA ALA A 56 -15.25 8.25 -3.31
C ALA A 56 -16.09 9.50 -2.96
N PRO A 57 -16.74 10.15 -3.94
CA PRO A 57 -17.60 11.29 -3.65
C PRO A 57 -18.69 10.84 -2.67
N ARG A 58 -18.86 11.57 -1.58
CA ARG A 58 -19.97 11.30 -0.65
C ARG A 58 -21.27 11.47 -1.43
N GLU A 59 -22.18 10.51 -1.32
CA GLU A 59 -23.48 10.57 -2.01
C GLU A 59 -24.27 11.84 -1.64
N TYR A 60 -24.06 12.33 -0.42
CA TYR A 60 -24.66 13.57 0.06
C TYR A 60 -23.63 14.39 0.85
N TYR A 61 -23.53 15.68 0.56
CA TYR A 61 -22.92 16.64 1.47
C TYR A 61 -23.99 17.06 2.46
N ALA A 62 -23.77 16.77 3.74
CA ALA A 62 -24.65 17.26 4.79
C ALA A 62 -24.48 18.79 4.85
N LEU A 63 -25.54 19.52 4.49
CA LEU A 63 -25.58 20.97 4.61
C LEU A 63 -25.97 21.34 6.03
N PRO A 64 -25.44 22.45 6.57
CA PRO A 64 -25.95 23.01 7.81
C PRO A 64 -27.40 23.47 7.61
N CYS A 65 -28.14 23.63 8.71
CA CYS A 65 -29.51 24.12 8.68
C CYS A 65 -29.60 25.54 8.08
N ASP A 66 -30.76 25.90 7.55
CA ASP A 66 -30.97 27.19 6.85
C ASP A 66 -30.55 28.41 7.69
N ASP A 67 -30.93 28.46 8.96
CA ASP A 67 -30.52 29.55 9.87
C ASP A 67 -28.99 29.66 10.02
N ALA A 68 -28.29 28.52 10.01
CA ALA A 68 -26.83 28.52 10.06
C ALA A 68 -26.23 28.98 8.72
N LEU A 69 -26.87 28.67 7.59
CA LEU A 69 -26.46 29.20 6.29
C LEU A 69 -26.57 30.73 6.24
N ASP A 70 -27.60 31.32 6.85
CA ASP A 70 -27.74 32.77 6.92
C ASP A 70 -26.61 33.42 7.72
N VAL A 71 -26.20 32.80 8.83
CA VAL A 71 -25.04 33.29 9.60
C VAL A 71 -23.74 33.08 8.83
N ILE A 72 -23.56 31.98 8.12
CA ILE A 72 -22.37 31.74 7.29
C ILE A 72 -22.26 32.74 6.13
N ARG A 73 -23.40 33.21 5.62
CA ARG A 73 -23.50 34.26 4.59
C ARG A 73 -23.36 35.67 5.14
N SER A 74 -23.19 35.84 6.46
CA SER A 74 -22.94 37.16 7.04
C SER A 74 -21.57 37.70 6.62
N ASP A 75 -21.48 39.03 6.50
CA ASP A 75 -20.26 39.74 6.12
C ASP A 75 -18.99 39.34 6.92
N PRO A 76 -19.01 39.20 8.27
CA PRO A 76 -17.82 38.85 9.02
C PRO A 76 -17.30 37.44 8.67
N ILE A 77 -18.19 36.45 8.52
CA ILE A 77 -17.79 35.09 8.14
C ILE A 77 -17.32 35.04 6.68
N LEU A 78 -17.95 35.80 5.78
CA LEU A 78 -17.50 35.90 4.38
C LEU A 78 -16.12 36.54 4.25
N ARG A 79 -15.86 37.64 4.99
CA ARG A 79 -14.54 38.27 5.04
C ARG A 79 -13.48 37.29 5.55
N LEU A 80 -13.75 36.59 6.65
CA LEU A 80 -12.86 35.55 7.17
C LEU A 80 -12.64 34.43 6.14
N SER A 81 -13.70 33.94 5.49
CA SER A 81 -13.61 32.91 4.46
C SER A 81 -12.73 33.34 3.28
N ASN A 82 -12.87 34.59 2.84
CA ASN A 82 -12.06 35.15 1.76
C ASN A 82 -10.59 35.26 2.15
N MET A 83 -10.29 35.71 3.37
CA MET A 83 -8.93 35.71 3.90
C MET A 83 -8.32 34.29 3.88
N LEU A 84 -9.04 33.30 4.41
CA LEU A 84 -8.58 31.91 4.39
C LEU A 84 -8.35 31.37 2.97
N LYS A 85 -9.22 31.73 2.00
CA LYS A 85 -9.05 31.36 0.58
C LYS A 85 -7.81 32.00 -0.05
N CYS A 86 -7.50 33.25 0.33
CA CYS A 86 -6.29 33.96 -0.13
C CYS A 86 -4.99 33.40 0.48
N GLY A 87 -5.08 32.49 1.46
CA GLY A 87 -3.93 31.83 2.08
C GLY A 87 -3.29 32.65 3.21
N THR A 88 -4.10 33.38 3.97
CA THR A 88 -3.68 34.10 5.18
C THR A 88 -3.03 33.15 6.18
N THR A 89 -1.97 33.59 6.87
CA THR A 89 -1.35 32.85 7.97
C THR A 89 -1.96 33.23 9.32
N ALA A 90 -1.76 32.39 10.35
CA ALA A 90 -2.23 32.70 11.70
C ALA A 90 -1.70 34.05 12.20
N ASP A 91 -0.43 34.37 11.94
CA ASP A 91 0.18 35.64 12.35
C ASP A 91 -0.47 36.85 11.66
N ILE A 92 -0.82 36.73 10.37
CA ILE A 92 -1.50 37.80 9.63
C ILE A 92 -2.93 37.97 10.16
N LEU A 93 -3.62 36.87 10.46
CA LEU A 93 -4.97 36.92 11.02
C LEU A 93 -4.99 37.58 12.40
N ILE A 94 -4.01 37.28 13.25
CA ILE A 94 -3.85 37.92 14.57
C ILE A 94 -3.62 39.43 14.41
N ARG A 95 -2.74 39.85 13.48
CA ARG A 95 -2.52 41.27 13.20
C ARG A 95 -3.78 41.96 12.70
N GLU A 96 -4.58 41.29 11.87
CA GLU A 96 -5.86 41.83 11.42
C GLU A 96 -6.82 42.03 12.60
N TYR A 97 -6.88 41.07 13.53
CA TYR A 97 -7.69 41.18 14.75
C TYR A 97 -7.22 42.29 15.71
N GLU A 98 -5.93 42.63 15.68
CA GLU A 98 -5.37 43.77 16.43
C GLU A 98 -5.64 45.11 15.74
N THR A 99 -5.69 45.12 14.41
CA THR A 99 -5.91 46.33 13.60
C THR A 99 -7.39 46.71 13.53
N ASP A 100 -8.27 45.71 13.47
CA ASP A 100 -9.73 45.84 13.36
C ASP A 100 -10.42 45.04 14.48
N PRO A 101 -10.54 45.62 15.70
CA PRO A 101 -11.16 44.94 16.83
C PRO A 101 -12.67 44.75 16.65
N ASP A 102 -13.32 45.62 15.88
CA ASP A 102 -14.75 45.54 15.57
C ASP A 102 -15.04 44.28 14.75
N PHE A 103 -14.21 44.00 13.73
CA PHE A 103 -14.28 42.75 12.98
C PHE A 103 -14.15 41.50 13.86
N ARG A 104 -13.25 41.50 14.85
CA ARG A 104 -13.09 40.40 15.79
C ARG A 104 -14.36 40.23 16.67
N SER A 105 -14.93 41.33 17.14
CA SER A 105 -16.16 41.33 17.93
C SER A 105 -17.36 40.81 17.12
N ASP A 106 -17.47 41.22 15.86
CA ASP A 106 -18.53 40.78 14.94
C ASP A 106 -18.42 39.29 14.63
N LEU A 107 -17.21 38.78 14.42
CA LEU A 107 -16.94 37.35 14.29
C LEU A 107 -17.33 36.57 15.56
N GLY A 108 -17.00 37.09 16.74
CA GLY A 108 -17.42 36.50 18.01
C GLY A 108 -18.94 36.43 18.15
N SER A 109 -19.64 37.49 17.74
CA SER A 109 -21.11 37.54 17.74
C SER A 109 -21.72 36.54 16.75
N ALA A 110 -21.16 36.41 15.55
CA ALA A 110 -21.61 35.43 14.56
C ALA A 110 -21.39 33.99 15.05
N LEU A 111 -20.25 33.73 15.72
CA LEU A 111 -19.92 32.43 16.29
C LEU A 111 -20.87 32.05 17.42
N GLN A 112 -21.23 33.01 18.28
CA GLN A 112 -22.21 32.79 19.34
C GLN A 112 -23.60 32.45 18.78
N ARG A 113 -24.04 33.11 17.70
CA ARG A 113 -25.27 32.75 17.00
C ARG A 113 -25.21 31.32 16.42
N LEU A 114 -24.09 30.92 15.85
CA LEU A 114 -23.91 29.54 15.37
C LEU A 114 -23.98 28.51 16.50
N ARG A 115 -23.42 28.83 17.69
CA ARG A 115 -23.54 27.98 18.90
C ARG A 115 -25.01 27.80 19.30
N GLU A 116 -25.77 28.88 19.36
CA GLU A 116 -27.19 28.86 19.71
C GLU A 116 -28.01 28.05 18.70
N ILE A 117 -27.73 28.19 17.40
CA ILE A 117 -28.41 27.40 16.37
C ILE A 117 -28.03 25.92 16.48
N ALA A 118 -26.76 25.59 16.72
CA ALA A 118 -26.29 24.21 16.85
C ALA A 118 -26.95 23.50 18.04
N THR A 119 -27.13 24.18 19.17
CA THR A 119 -27.80 23.63 20.35
C THR A 119 -29.31 23.56 20.17
N ALA A 120 -29.96 24.63 19.70
CA ALA A 120 -31.41 24.70 19.53
C ALA A 120 -31.92 23.70 18.49
N LYS A 121 -31.23 23.56 17.34
CA LYS A 121 -31.62 22.66 16.26
C LYS A 121 -30.98 21.28 16.33
N SER A 122 -30.11 21.03 17.32
CA SER A 122 -29.35 19.77 17.44
C SER A 122 -28.68 19.34 16.12
N CYS A 123 -28.09 20.30 15.40
CA CYS A 123 -27.48 20.05 14.10
C CYS A 123 -25.98 19.77 14.24
N ASP A 124 -25.57 18.53 13.96
CA ASP A 124 -24.17 18.10 14.08
C ASP A 124 -23.24 18.83 13.10
N VAL A 125 -23.71 19.12 11.88
CA VAL A 125 -22.91 19.88 10.88
C VAL A 125 -22.62 21.29 11.39
N THR A 126 -23.61 21.99 11.94
CA THR A 126 -23.42 23.32 12.52
C THR A 126 -22.51 23.27 13.73
N ARG A 127 -22.60 22.22 14.56
CA ARG A 127 -21.69 22.00 15.69
C ARG A 127 -20.23 21.85 15.23
N ASP A 128 -19.98 21.07 14.17
CA ASP A 128 -18.64 20.91 13.61
C ASP A 128 -18.09 22.24 13.05
N LEU A 129 -18.94 23.05 12.41
CA LEU A 129 -18.56 24.39 11.94
C LEU A 129 -18.22 25.33 13.08
N VAL A 130 -18.97 25.30 14.19
CA VAL A 130 -18.64 26.06 15.40
C VAL A 130 -17.25 25.69 15.89
N ILE A 131 -16.96 24.40 16.07
CA ILE A 131 -15.63 23.94 16.53
C ILE A 131 -14.52 24.40 15.57
N PHE A 132 -14.78 24.39 14.27
CA PHE A 132 -13.84 24.89 13.26
C PHE A 132 -13.57 26.39 13.43
N PHE A 133 -14.61 27.22 13.49
CA PHE A 133 -14.46 28.67 13.62
C PHE A 133 -13.90 29.09 14.98
N GLU A 134 -14.23 28.39 16.07
CA GLU A 134 -13.68 28.65 17.41
C GLU A 134 -12.15 28.57 17.41
N ARG A 135 -11.60 27.52 16.78
CA ARG A 135 -10.16 27.32 16.67
C ARG A 135 -9.47 28.41 15.85
N ILE A 136 -10.18 29.04 14.93
CA ILE A 136 -9.65 30.13 14.09
C ILE A 136 -9.77 31.48 14.79
N VAL A 137 -10.92 31.76 15.41
CA VAL A 137 -11.24 33.07 15.98
C VAL A 137 -10.66 33.24 17.39
N GLU A 138 -10.76 32.22 18.25
CA GLU A 138 -10.34 32.32 19.65
C GLU A 138 -8.85 32.04 19.83
N THR A 139 -8.30 31.04 19.12
CA THR A 139 -6.92 30.55 19.32
C THR A 139 -6.16 30.28 18.00
N PRO A 140 -6.04 31.28 17.10
CA PRO A 140 -5.36 31.09 15.81
C PRO A 140 -3.89 30.67 15.94
N ALA A 141 -3.18 31.14 16.97
CA ALA A 141 -1.77 30.83 17.21
C ALA A 141 -1.54 29.36 17.61
N ASP A 142 -2.44 28.78 18.41
CA ASP A 142 -2.36 27.38 18.84
C ASP A 142 -2.83 26.41 17.74
N ASN A 143 -3.65 26.93 16.81
CA ASN A 143 -4.32 26.17 15.76
C ASN A 143 -3.96 26.61 14.33
N PRO A 144 -2.67 26.81 13.98
CA PRO A 144 -2.27 27.40 12.70
C PRO A 144 -2.67 26.56 11.49
N HIS A 145 -2.79 25.25 11.67
CA HIS A 145 -3.27 24.30 10.66
C HIS A 145 -4.75 24.46 10.25
N PHE A 146 -5.55 25.27 10.93
CA PHE A 146 -6.91 25.64 10.50
C PHE A 146 -6.92 26.90 9.63
N VAL A 147 -5.83 27.70 9.68
CA VAL A 147 -5.73 29.01 9.01
C VAL A 147 -4.81 28.91 7.79
N ASP A 148 -3.57 28.46 8.00
CA ASP A 148 -2.54 28.41 6.97
C ASP A 148 -2.56 27.07 6.23
N ARG A 149 -3.04 27.09 4.98
CA ARG A 149 -3.06 25.94 4.07
C ARG A 149 -1.68 25.28 3.91
N LYS A 150 -0.60 26.06 3.81
CA LYS A 150 0.77 25.52 3.66
C LYS A 150 1.17 24.80 4.94
N HIS A 151 0.88 25.39 6.09
CA HIS A 151 1.10 24.74 7.38
C HIS A 151 0.28 23.46 7.54
N THR A 152 -1.00 23.46 7.13
CA THR A 152 -1.86 22.26 7.15
C THR A 152 -1.26 21.14 6.32
N LEU A 153 -0.84 21.43 5.08
CA LEU A 153 -0.22 20.47 4.18
C LEU A 153 1.09 19.94 4.77
N LYS A 154 1.91 20.81 5.36
CA LYS A 154 3.15 20.41 6.03
C LYS A 154 2.88 19.48 7.22
N LYS A 155 1.93 19.83 8.10
CA LYS A 155 1.55 19.02 9.26
C LYS A 155 0.98 17.66 8.84
N LEU A 156 0.19 17.63 7.76
CA LEU A 156 -0.34 16.40 7.18
C LEU A 156 0.79 15.54 6.62
N GLN A 157 1.75 16.14 5.91
CA GLN A 157 2.94 15.46 5.42
C GLN A 157 3.76 14.87 6.58
N ASP A 158 4.00 15.63 7.64
CA ASP A 158 4.73 15.17 8.82
C ASP A 158 4.01 14.01 9.52
N PHE A 159 2.67 14.09 9.63
CA PHE A 159 1.86 13.00 10.17
C PHE A 159 1.99 11.73 9.34
N TRP A 160 1.89 11.85 8.02
CA TRP A 160 2.08 10.73 7.10
C TRP A 160 3.48 10.14 7.18
N GLN A 161 4.52 10.97 7.22
CA GLN A 161 5.90 10.52 7.38
C GLN A 161 6.10 9.75 8.69
N ARG A 162 5.59 10.25 9.82
CA ARG A 162 5.66 9.56 11.13
C ARG A 162 4.94 8.21 11.09
N ARG A 163 3.73 8.19 10.52
CA ARG A 163 2.92 6.97 10.41
C ARG A 163 3.58 5.95 9.50
N GLU A 164 4.14 6.39 8.39
CA GLU A 164 4.90 5.56 7.47
C GLU A 164 6.15 4.98 8.14
N PHE A 165 6.93 5.82 8.82
CA PHE A 165 8.11 5.39 9.57
C PHE A 165 7.77 4.31 10.61
N ALA A 166 6.68 4.50 11.38
CA ALA A 166 6.22 3.51 12.35
C ALA A 166 5.86 2.16 11.69
N ARG A 167 5.16 2.21 10.55
CA ARG A 167 4.79 1.02 9.76
C ARG A 167 6.02 0.32 9.18
N TYR A 168 6.93 1.08 8.57
CA TYR A 168 8.21 0.59 8.06
C TYR A 168 8.99 -0.11 9.16
N ARG A 169 9.17 0.53 10.32
CA ARG A 169 9.89 -0.04 11.46
C ARG A 169 9.23 -1.33 11.97
N GLY A 170 7.91 -1.38 12.01
CA GLY A 170 7.16 -2.59 12.37
C GLY A 170 7.43 -3.74 11.40
N LEU A 171 7.31 -3.48 10.10
CA LEU A 171 7.59 -4.45 9.04
C LEU A 171 9.04 -4.93 9.08
N PHE A 172 9.98 -4.00 9.14
CA PHE A 172 11.41 -4.25 9.20
C PHE A 172 11.79 -5.14 10.39
N LYS A 173 11.19 -4.91 11.57
CA LYS A 173 11.35 -5.81 12.73
C LYS A 173 10.85 -7.23 12.45
N GLN A 174 9.70 -7.37 11.79
CA GLN A 174 9.13 -8.68 11.46
C GLN A 174 10.00 -9.45 10.45
N VAL A 175 10.42 -8.77 9.37
CA VAL A 175 11.28 -9.38 8.34
C VAL A 175 12.65 -9.74 8.92
N PHE A 176 13.25 -8.87 9.72
CA PHE A 176 14.51 -9.17 10.39
C PHE A 176 14.42 -10.34 11.37
N TRP A 177 13.30 -10.47 12.09
CA TRP A 177 13.10 -11.62 12.97
C TRP A 177 13.03 -12.92 12.19
N ARG A 178 12.27 -12.94 11.08
CA ARG A 178 12.20 -14.07 10.16
C ARG A 178 13.55 -14.40 9.53
N MET A 179 14.33 -13.39 9.15
CA MET A 179 15.69 -13.54 8.63
C MET A 179 16.58 -14.31 9.60
N ARG A 180 16.56 -13.96 10.90
CA ARG A 180 17.32 -14.66 11.95
C ARG A 180 16.86 -16.10 12.15
N GLU A 181 15.55 -16.36 12.08
CA GLU A 181 15.02 -17.73 12.16
C GLU A 181 15.50 -18.60 10.99
N ILE A 182 15.50 -18.06 9.78
CA ILE A 182 15.98 -18.75 8.58
C ILE A 182 17.49 -18.99 8.68
N ALA A 183 18.26 -17.96 9.05
CA ALA A 183 19.71 -18.09 9.25
C ALA A 183 20.04 -19.20 10.25
N ALA A 184 19.34 -19.26 11.39
CA ALA A 184 19.56 -20.30 12.41
C ALA A 184 19.21 -21.71 11.89
N LYS A 185 18.18 -21.86 11.06
CA LYS A 185 17.82 -23.14 10.43
C LYS A 185 18.87 -23.57 9.40
N LEU A 186 19.38 -22.64 8.61
CA LEU A 186 20.39 -22.92 7.59
C LEU A 186 21.76 -23.25 8.21
N GLN A 187 22.09 -22.64 9.34
CA GLN A 187 23.26 -23.02 10.14
C GLN A 187 23.22 -24.48 10.55
N TYR A 188 22.05 -24.99 10.95
CA TYR A 188 21.88 -26.42 11.26
C TYR A 188 22.07 -27.32 10.03
N ALA A 189 21.78 -26.79 8.83
CA ALA A 189 21.98 -27.47 7.55
C ALA A 189 23.39 -27.28 6.96
N GLY A 190 24.31 -26.61 7.67
CA GLY A 190 25.71 -26.45 7.28
C GLY A 190 26.08 -25.15 6.57
N VAL A 191 25.15 -24.20 6.41
CA VAL A 191 25.44 -22.87 5.82
C VAL A 191 25.89 -21.92 6.93
N THR A 192 27.06 -21.28 6.80
CA THR A 192 27.53 -20.37 7.85
C THR A 192 26.71 -19.08 7.88
N TYR A 193 26.77 -18.34 8.99
CA TYR A 193 26.12 -17.04 9.08
C TYR A 193 26.73 -16.01 8.12
N ASP A 194 28.03 -16.11 7.85
CA ASP A 194 28.71 -15.25 6.88
C ASP A 194 28.27 -15.58 5.44
N ASP A 195 28.07 -16.85 5.10
CA ASP A 195 27.51 -17.23 3.80
C ASP A 195 26.09 -16.69 3.63
N PHE A 196 25.28 -16.73 4.70
CA PHE A 196 23.92 -16.19 4.70
C PHE A 196 23.87 -14.66 4.60
N ARG A 197 25.01 -13.95 4.54
CA ARG A 197 25.06 -12.51 4.28
C ARG A 197 24.61 -12.16 2.86
N ASP A 198 24.71 -13.07 1.90
CA ASP A 198 24.31 -12.85 0.52
C ASP A 198 22.78 -12.64 0.38
N PRO A 199 22.31 -11.48 -0.11
CA PRO A 199 20.90 -11.23 -0.37
C PRO A 199 20.22 -12.25 -1.29
N ALA A 200 20.96 -12.90 -2.20
CA ALA A 200 20.41 -13.92 -3.07
C ALA A 200 19.82 -15.10 -2.27
N LEU A 201 20.47 -15.46 -1.16
CA LEU A 201 19.98 -16.51 -0.25
C LEU A 201 18.71 -16.05 0.49
N TRP A 202 18.57 -14.76 0.78
CA TRP A 202 17.37 -14.23 1.45
C TRP A 202 16.15 -14.38 0.55
N TRP A 203 16.31 -14.13 -0.74
CA TRP A 203 15.28 -14.35 -1.74
C TRP A 203 14.98 -15.84 -1.93
N LYS A 204 16.01 -16.68 -2.05
CA LYS A 204 15.88 -18.14 -2.22
C LYS A 204 15.14 -18.81 -1.06
N TYR A 205 15.50 -18.47 0.18
CA TYR A 205 14.89 -19.05 1.39
C TYR A 205 13.68 -18.27 1.89
N GLY A 206 13.25 -17.24 1.16
CA GLY A 206 11.98 -16.57 1.38
C GLY A 206 11.93 -15.71 2.64
N VAL A 207 12.98 -14.97 2.95
CA VAL A 207 12.98 -13.89 3.97
C VAL A 207 11.88 -12.87 3.66
N PHE A 208 11.69 -12.55 2.38
CA PHE A 208 10.70 -11.58 1.90
C PHE A 208 9.35 -12.18 1.49
N LYS A 209 9.07 -13.48 1.74
CA LYS A 209 7.86 -14.17 1.25
C LYS A 209 6.53 -13.49 1.65
N GLY A 210 6.51 -12.72 2.73
CA GLY A 210 5.31 -11.99 3.19
C GLY A 210 5.12 -10.61 2.56
N LEU A 211 6.03 -10.19 1.67
CA LEU A 211 5.99 -8.88 1.02
C LEU A 211 5.44 -9.01 -0.41
N PRO A 212 4.68 -8.01 -0.89
CA PRO A 212 4.34 -7.93 -2.30
C PRO A 212 5.63 -7.71 -3.12
N ARG A 213 5.68 -8.29 -4.32
CA ARG A 213 6.74 -7.98 -5.29
C ARG A 213 6.36 -6.71 -6.03
N SER A 214 7.22 -5.70 -5.96
CA SER A 214 7.10 -4.51 -6.79
C SER A 214 7.95 -4.69 -8.04
N THR A 215 7.36 -4.53 -9.22
CA THR A 215 8.10 -4.43 -10.48
C THR A 215 8.34 -2.97 -10.87
N MET A 216 7.94 -2.00 -10.03
CA MET A 216 7.97 -0.58 -10.37
C MET A 216 9.39 -0.10 -10.72
N VAL A 217 10.38 -0.40 -9.86
CA VAL A 217 11.78 -0.01 -10.09
C VAL A 217 12.35 -0.70 -11.31
N ASP A 218 12.12 -2.02 -11.43
CA ASP A 218 12.61 -2.78 -12.58
C ASP A 218 12.01 -2.27 -13.89
N ASN A 219 10.71 -1.94 -13.89
CA ASN A 219 10.02 -1.37 -15.04
C ASN A 219 10.52 0.04 -15.34
N TYR A 220 10.77 0.87 -14.31
CA TYR A 220 11.36 2.19 -14.50
C TYR A 220 12.72 2.09 -15.17
N ARG A 221 13.63 1.26 -14.65
CA ARG A 221 14.97 1.08 -15.22
C ARG A 221 14.94 0.51 -16.64
N LYS A 222 13.99 -0.36 -16.95
CA LYS A 222 13.77 -0.84 -18.33
C LYS A 222 13.33 0.30 -19.25
N LYS A 223 12.29 1.04 -18.86
CA LYS A 223 11.77 2.18 -19.65
C LYS A 223 12.86 3.20 -19.95
N HIS A 224 13.63 3.57 -18.92
CA HIS A 224 14.65 4.60 -19.00
C HIS A 224 16.05 4.05 -19.34
N LYS A 225 16.14 2.82 -19.85
CA LYS A 225 17.41 2.12 -20.10
C LYS A 225 18.41 2.98 -20.89
N ILE A 226 17.95 3.58 -22.00
CA ILE A 226 18.81 4.41 -22.86
C ILE A 226 19.34 5.63 -22.11
N ALA A 227 18.47 6.34 -21.37
CA ALA A 227 18.86 7.51 -20.60
C ALA A 227 19.77 7.20 -19.40
N LEU A 228 19.73 5.95 -18.90
CA LEU A 228 20.59 5.47 -17.83
C LEU A 228 21.95 4.98 -18.35
N GLU A 229 21.99 4.41 -19.55
CA GLU A 229 23.21 3.87 -20.17
C GLU A 229 24.00 4.91 -20.97
N SER A 230 23.37 6.01 -21.38
CA SER A 230 23.97 7.07 -22.21
C SER A 230 23.56 8.46 -21.73
N ASP A 231 24.35 9.50 -22.05
CA ASP A 231 23.95 10.89 -21.76
C ASP A 231 22.73 11.25 -22.63
N ILE A 232 21.56 11.32 -21.98
CA ILE A 232 20.31 11.60 -22.68
C ILE A 232 20.33 12.93 -23.42
N ARG A 233 21.15 13.90 -23.01
CA ARG A 233 21.27 15.19 -23.73
C ARG A 233 21.88 15.06 -25.12
N ASP A 234 22.60 13.97 -25.37
CA ASP A 234 23.25 13.73 -26.66
C ASP A 234 22.40 12.79 -27.53
N PHE A 235 21.21 12.40 -27.05
CA PHE A 235 20.32 11.45 -27.73
C PHE A 235 19.93 11.92 -29.13
N TYR A 236 19.61 13.21 -29.27
CA TYR A 236 19.61 13.89 -30.57
C TYR A 236 20.80 14.84 -30.64
N PHE A 237 21.40 14.92 -31.82
CA PHE A 237 22.52 15.81 -32.11
C PHE A 237 22.42 16.33 -33.54
N ILE A 238 23.12 17.43 -33.81
CA ILE A 238 23.27 17.95 -35.18
C ILE A 238 24.55 17.35 -35.75
N ASP A 239 24.45 16.67 -36.89
CA ASP A 239 25.61 16.16 -37.61
C ASP A 239 26.37 17.34 -38.25
N ALA A 240 27.65 17.51 -37.90
CA ALA A 240 28.43 18.67 -38.36
C ALA A 240 28.66 18.69 -39.88
N ASP A 241 28.60 17.52 -40.53
CA ASP A 241 28.89 17.40 -41.96
C ASP A 241 27.65 17.67 -42.83
N THR A 242 26.47 17.27 -42.35
CA THR A 242 25.20 17.39 -43.10
C THR A 242 24.29 18.49 -42.56
N ASN A 243 24.56 19.00 -41.36
CA ASN A 243 23.73 19.92 -40.60
C ASN A 243 22.29 19.40 -40.35
N GLU A 244 22.11 18.08 -40.38
CA GLU A 244 20.84 17.41 -40.12
C GLU A 244 20.75 16.95 -38.66
N VAL A 245 19.52 16.92 -38.12
CA VAL A 245 19.27 16.39 -36.77
C VAL A 245 19.19 14.86 -36.83
N ARG A 246 20.13 14.19 -36.16
CA ARG A 246 20.21 12.72 -36.06
C ARG A 246 20.01 12.24 -34.63
N CYS A 247 19.57 11.00 -34.50
CA CYS A 247 19.44 10.27 -33.24
C CYS A 247 20.61 9.31 -33.06
N ILE A 248 21.04 9.03 -31.82
CA ILE A 248 22.07 8.01 -31.52
C ILE A 248 21.67 6.62 -32.06
N LEU A 249 20.37 6.35 -32.17
CA LEU A 249 19.86 5.07 -32.69
C LEU A 249 19.79 5.01 -34.22
N ASP A 250 20.08 6.12 -34.92
CA ASP A 250 20.02 6.14 -36.39
C ASP A 250 21.19 5.32 -36.99
N PRO A 251 20.99 4.65 -38.13
CA PRO A 251 22.05 3.90 -38.78
C PRO A 251 23.25 4.79 -39.12
N GLY A 252 24.45 4.42 -38.63
CA GLY A 252 25.68 5.17 -38.89
C GLY A 252 25.91 6.39 -37.99
N ALA A 253 25.07 6.62 -36.98
CA ALA A 253 25.20 7.73 -36.03
C ALA A 253 26.53 7.75 -35.25
N ASP A 254 27.18 6.60 -35.08
CA ASP A 254 28.49 6.48 -34.41
C ASP A 254 29.64 7.12 -35.20
N ASN A 255 29.51 7.23 -36.52
CA ASN A 255 30.53 7.79 -37.40
C ASN A 255 30.36 9.31 -37.62
N CYS A 256 29.26 9.90 -37.16
CA CYS A 256 28.96 11.32 -37.34
C CYS A 256 29.71 12.18 -36.33
N ARG A 257 30.13 13.38 -36.78
CA ARG A 257 30.68 14.39 -35.88
C ARG A 257 29.54 15.13 -35.18
N LYS A 258 29.34 14.82 -33.90
CA LYS A 258 28.18 15.28 -33.12
C LYS A 258 28.35 16.72 -32.63
N THR A 259 27.40 17.59 -32.96
CA THR A 259 27.22 18.90 -32.35
C THR A 259 26.04 18.84 -31.39
N ARG A 260 26.25 19.25 -30.14
CA ARG A 260 25.24 19.15 -29.08
C ARG A 260 24.09 20.14 -29.34
N ILE A 261 22.87 19.70 -29.08
CA ILE A 261 21.69 20.57 -29.13
C ILE A 261 21.60 21.32 -27.79
N GLU A 262 21.56 22.66 -27.85
CA GLU A 262 21.39 23.51 -26.65
C GLU A 262 19.94 23.93 -26.45
N THR A 263 19.21 24.19 -27.55
CA THR A 263 17.81 24.62 -27.54
C THR A 263 16.93 23.72 -28.43
N LEU A 264 15.68 23.51 -28.00
CA LEU A 264 14.69 22.76 -28.77
C LEU A 264 14.09 23.64 -29.86
N ASP A 265 14.79 23.78 -30.97
CA ASP A 265 14.31 24.51 -32.13
C ASP A 265 13.28 23.70 -32.93
N ASN A 266 12.52 24.37 -33.80
CA ASN A 266 11.46 23.73 -34.59
C ASN A 266 11.96 22.53 -35.41
N VAL A 267 13.20 22.55 -35.91
CA VAL A 267 13.79 21.44 -36.67
C VAL A 267 13.94 20.19 -35.81
N VAL A 268 14.42 20.36 -34.57
CA VAL A 268 14.58 19.27 -33.60
C VAL A 268 13.21 18.73 -33.18
N ILE A 269 12.26 19.62 -32.88
CA ILE A 269 10.89 19.25 -32.52
C ILE A 269 10.22 18.46 -33.64
N ASN A 270 10.38 18.90 -34.90
CA ASN A 270 9.83 18.20 -36.07
C ASN A 270 10.44 16.81 -36.24
N ARG A 271 11.77 16.67 -36.04
CA ARG A 271 12.44 15.36 -36.08
C ARG A 271 11.91 14.43 -35.00
N MET A 272 11.78 14.91 -33.77
CA MET A 272 11.21 14.15 -32.65
C MET A 272 9.76 13.73 -32.91
N ALA A 273 8.95 14.65 -33.44
CA ALA A 273 7.56 14.38 -33.80
C ALA A 273 7.45 13.27 -34.86
N GLN A 274 8.32 13.31 -35.87
CA GLN A 274 8.38 12.28 -36.90
C GLN A 274 8.74 10.91 -36.31
N ASP A 275 9.74 10.84 -35.44
CA ASP A 275 10.12 9.60 -34.76
C ASP A 275 8.97 9.04 -33.90
N LEU A 276 8.25 9.88 -33.17
CA LEU A 276 7.11 9.44 -32.36
C LEU A 276 5.90 9.02 -33.22
N LYS A 277 5.76 9.59 -34.43
CA LYS A 277 4.75 9.17 -35.43
C LYS A 277 5.10 7.80 -36.00
N GLU A 278 6.36 7.54 -36.32
CA GLU A 278 6.85 6.23 -36.77
C GLU A 278 6.65 5.14 -35.71
N LEU A 279 6.78 5.49 -34.43
CA LEU A 279 6.49 4.61 -33.30
C LEU A 279 4.99 4.42 -33.02
N GLY A 280 4.10 5.06 -33.78
CA GLY A 280 2.64 4.92 -33.63
C GLY A 280 2.05 5.61 -32.39
N ILE A 281 2.80 6.49 -31.73
CA ILE A 281 2.37 7.17 -30.49
C ILE A 281 1.51 8.40 -30.81
N PHE A 282 1.83 9.09 -31.90
CA PHE A 282 1.04 10.19 -32.45
C PHE A 282 0.68 9.88 -33.91
N PRO A 283 -0.38 9.08 -34.14
CA PRO A 283 -0.81 8.74 -35.50
C PRO A 283 -1.43 9.95 -36.24
N ASN A 284 -1.99 10.91 -35.49
CA ASN A 284 -2.54 12.15 -36.03
C ASN A 284 -1.49 13.27 -36.04
N ASP A 285 -1.61 14.26 -36.94
CA ASP A 285 -0.72 15.44 -37.03
C ASP A 285 -0.87 16.44 -35.83
N GLU A 286 -1.25 15.94 -34.66
CA GLU A 286 -1.39 16.66 -33.38
C GLU A 286 -0.04 16.98 -32.71
N TRP A 287 1.08 16.73 -33.38
CA TRP A 287 2.44 16.87 -32.86
C TRP A 287 2.77 18.29 -32.35
N HIS A 288 2.06 19.30 -32.84
CA HIS A 288 2.18 20.70 -32.39
C HIS A 288 1.86 20.89 -30.89
N THR A 289 1.17 19.93 -30.25
CA THR A 289 0.91 19.94 -28.79
C THR A 289 1.90 19.09 -27.98
N MET A 290 2.77 18.31 -28.65
CA MET A 290 3.77 17.36 -28.11
C MET A 290 3.48 16.89 -26.69
N ASN A 291 2.33 16.22 -26.51
CA ASN A 291 1.93 15.73 -25.19
C ASN A 291 2.64 14.41 -24.85
N VAL A 292 3.89 14.52 -24.39
CA VAL A 292 4.74 13.39 -23.98
C VAL A 292 4.15 12.52 -22.87
N SER A 293 3.03 12.90 -22.24
CA SER A 293 2.32 12.03 -21.30
C SER A 293 1.72 10.79 -21.98
N ARG A 294 1.43 10.82 -23.30
CA ARG A 294 0.95 9.64 -24.03
C ARG A 294 1.96 8.51 -24.06
N ILE A 295 3.26 8.81 -23.95
CA ILE A 295 4.34 7.82 -23.86
C ILE A 295 4.23 7.02 -22.54
N ASP A 296 3.63 7.61 -21.50
CA ASP A 296 3.32 6.90 -20.26
C ASP A 296 2.20 5.86 -20.42
N GLU A 297 1.48 5.81 -21.54
CA GLU A 297 0.43 4.79 -21.82
C GLU A 297 1.02 3.46 -22.33
N LEU A 298 2.27 3.45 -22.79
CA LEU A 298 3.02 2.25 -23.24
C LEU A 298 3.40 1.29 -22.08
N GLN A 299 2.71 1.35 -20.93
CA GLN A 299 3.11 0.68 -19.68
C GLN A 299 3.17 -0.85 -19.78
N ARG A 300 2.43 -1.46 -20.71
CA ARG A 300 2.28 -2.92 -20.82
C ARG A 300 3.45 -3.58 -21.56
N GLU A 301 4.15 -2.86 -22.44
CA GLU A 301 5.23 -3.38 -23.29
C GLU A 301 6.55 -2.65 -23.09
N CYS A 302 6.90 -2.36 -21.83
CA CYS A 302 8.09 -1.57 -21.46
C CYS A 302 9.46 -2.20 -21.80
N SER A 303 9.50 -3.36 -22.47
CA SER A 303 10.73 -4.05 -22.86
C SER A 303 11.01 -4.01 -24.36
N SER A 304 10.12 -3.46 -25.17
CA SER A 304 10.35 -3.34 -26.62
C SER A 304 11.37 -2.24 -26.93
N ALA A 305 12.11 -2.40 -28.03
CA ALA A 305 13.04 -1.38 -28.51
C ALA A 305 12.31 -0.05 -28.79
N ASP A 306 11.11 -0.14 -29.37
CA ASP A 306 10.24 0.98 -29.67
C ASP A 306 9.81 1.73 -28.41
N ALA A 307 9.45 1.01 -27.33
CA ALA A 307 9.15 1.63 -26.04
C ALA A 307 10.39 2.33 -25.48
N HIS A 308 11.55 1.69 -25.46
CA HIS A 308 12.78 2.34 -24.98
C HIS A 308 13.11 3.61 -25.79
N ARG A 309 12.97 3.57 -27.12
CA ARG A 309 13.15 4.74 -27.99
C ARG A 309 12.16 5.85 -27.64
N ALA A 310 10.88 5.52 -27.45
CA ALA A 310 9.87 6.50 -27.05
C ALA A 310 10.19 7.18 -25.70
N TYR A 311 10.60 6.41 -24.70
CA TYR A 311 11.00 6.95 -23.40
C TYR A 311 12.27 7.81 -23.51
N ALA A 312 13.24 7.43 -24.35
CA ALA A 312 14.43 8.26 -24.60
C ALA A 312 14.06 9.61 -25.25
N ILE A 313 13.15 9.62 -26.23
CA ILE A 313 12.66 10.88 -26.85
C ILE A 313 12.00 11.78 -25.79
N ARG A 314 11.17 11.20 -24.92
CA ARG A 314 10.57 11.92 -23.79
C ARG A 314 11.64 12.49 -22.86
N ASP A 315 12.59 11.68 -22.44
CA ASP A 315 13.59 12.09 -21.45
C ASP A 315 14.46 13.21 -22.03
N PHE A 316 14.88 13.10 -23.30
CA PHE A 316 15.56 14.17 -24.05
C PHE A 316 14.75 15.47 -24.05
N TYR A 317 13.46 15.38 -24.39
CA TYR A 317 12.56 16.54 -24.36
C TYR A 317 12.50 17.20 -22.98
N LEU A 318 12.29 16.39 -21.94
CA LEU A 318 12.12 16.89 -20.58
C LEU A 318 13.42 17.50 -20.02
N THR A 319 14.58 16.94 -20.36
CA THR A 319 15.88 17.49 -19.95
C THR A 319 16.13 18.89 -20.52
N HIS A 320 15.65 19.20 -21.73
CA HIS A 320 15.79 20.53 -22.32
C HIS A 320 14.70 21.49 -21.86
N LYS A 321 13.46 21.02 -21.67
CA LYS A 321 12.33 21.86 -21.25
C LYS A 321 12.39 22.23 -19.76
N TYR A 322 12.90 21.34 -18.91
CA TYR A 322 12.94 21.51 -17.47
C TYR A 322 14.37 21.33 -16.95
N PRO A 323 15.06 22.41 -16.54
CA PRO A 323 16.47 22.34 -16.11
C PRO A 323 16.73 21.38 -14.94
N ASP A 324 15.73 21.21 -14.06
CA ASP A 324 15.83 20.33 -12.89
C ASP A 324 15.51 18.86 -13.18
N TYR A 325 15.05 18.53 -14.40
CA TYR A 325 14.69 17.18 -14.76
C TYR A 325 15.93 16.29 -14.90
N ARG A 326 15.92 15.15 -14.21
CA ARG A 326 16.95 14.12 -14.29
C ARG A 326 16.31 12.74 -14.19
N VAL A 327 16.79 11.82 -15.02
CA VAL A 327 16.45 10.41 -14.89
C VAL A 327 17.16 9.86 -13.64
N VAL A 328 16.39 9.19 -12.78
CA VAL A 328 16.87 8.70 -11.49
C VAL A 328 17.43 7.29 -11.66
N ASP A 329 18.73 7.09 -11.46
CA ASP A 329 19.32 5.74 -11.43
C ASP A 329 19.17 5.05 -10.06
N ASP A 330 19.15 5.82 -8.95
CA ASP A 330 19.14 5.23 -7.60
C ASP A 330 17.83 4.45 -7.33
N PRO A 331 17.89 3.11 -7.22
CA PRO A 331 16.71 2.30 -6.95
C PRO A 331 16.09 2.60 -5.58
N TYR A 332 16.88 3.05 -4.59
CA TYR A 332 16.36 3.37 -3.25
C TYR A 332 15.54 4.66 -3.28
N TYR A 333 16.00 5.66 -4.04
CA TYR A 333 15.23 6.89 -4.27
C TYR A 333 13.93 6.58 -5.01
N LEU A 334 13.95 5.73 -6.04
CA LEU A 334 12.74 5.29 -6.75
C LEU A 334 11.75 4.59 -5.80
N GLU A 335 12.25 3.74 -4.90
CA GLU A 335 11.40 3.08 -3.90
C GLU A 335 10.81 4.06 -2.87
N SER A 336 11.42 5.24 -2.65
CA SER A 336 10.89 6.25 -1.72
C SER A 336 9.49 6.75 -2.12
N PHE A 337 9.12 6.66 -3.40
CA PHE A 337 7.80 7.05 -3.90
C PHE A 337 6.71 5.99 -3.69
N VAL A 338 7.06 4.75 -3.33
CA VAL A 338 6.08 3.68 -3.09
C VAL A 338 5.96 3.38 -1.60
N ASN A 339 4.87 2.74 -1.20
CA ASN A 339 4.69 2.30 0.19
C ASN A 339 5.79 1.32 0.63
N HIS A 340 6.25 1.42 1.88
CA HIS A 340 7.28 0.56 2.48
C HIS A 340 7.20 -0.96 2.19
N ARG A 341 6.01 -1.55 2.05
CA ARG A 341 5.86 -2.99 1.73
C ARG A 341 6.42 -3.36 0.35
N TYR A 342 6.45 -2.39 -0.55
CA TYR A 342 6.94 -2.52 -1.92
C TYR A 342 8.41 -2.09 -2.05
N ARG A 343 9.01 -1.55 -0.98
CA ARG A 343 10.41 -1.08 -0.93
C ARG A 343 11.38 -2.23 -0.62
N THR A 344 11.39 -3.26 -1.47
CA THR A 344 12.13 -4.49 -1.16
C THR A 344 13.64 -4.29 -1.21
N LYS A 345 14.16 -3.44 -2.10
CA LYS A 345 15.60 -3.15 -2.19
C LYS A 345 16.08 -2.31 -1.01
N THR A 346 15.28 -1.34 -0.59
CA THR A 346 15.54 -0.53 0.61
C THR A 346 15.56 -1.42 1.85
N LEU A 347 14.59 -2.34 1.98
CA LEU A 347 14.58 -3.33 3.05
C LEU A 347 15.79 -4.24 3.00
N GLU A 348 16.20 -4.71 1.82
CA GLU A 348 17.40 -5.52 1.62
C GLU A 348 18.66 -4.81 2.14
N ARG A 349 18.88 -3.55 1.73
CA ARG A 349 20.00 -2.73 2.18
C ARG A 349 19.99 -2.55 3.71
N ASP A 350 18.87 -2.11 4.27
CA ASP A 350 18.75 -1.83 5.69
C ASP A 350 18.84 -3.12 6.54
N LEU A 351 18.37 -4.25 6.01
CA LEU A 351 18.52 -5.56 6.64
C LEU A 351 19.98 -6.01 6.65
N GLY A 352 20.73 -5.76 5.58
CA GLY A 352 22.17 -6.05 5.52
C GLY A 352 22.93 -5.34 6.64
N VAL A 353 22.72 -4.03 6.79
CA VAL A 353 23.33 -3.23 7.88
C VAL A 353 22.97 -3.81 9.25
N LYS A 354 21.70 -4.18 9.45
CA LYS A 354 21.24 -4.73 10.72
C LYS A 354 21.73 -6.15 10.98
N TYR A 355 21.87 -6.94 9.93
CA TYR A 355 22.41 -8.30 9.99
C TYR A 355 23.88 -8.26 10.38
N ASP A 356 24.67 -7.39 9.74
CA ASP A 356 26.09 -7.17 10.08
C ASP A 356 26.26 -6.77 11.55
N ASN A 357 25.44 -5.83 12.03
CA ASN A 357 25.44 -5.45 13.44
C ASN A 357 25.06 -6.62 14.38
N TRP A 358 24.16 -7.49 13.93
CA TRP A 358 23.80 -8.69 14.68
C TRP A 358 24.92 -9.74 14.70
N LEU A 359 25.63 -9.94 13.59
CA LEU A 359 26.82 -10.80 13.53
C LEU A 359 27.89 -10.30 14.49
N ARG A 360 28.20 -9.00 14.47
CA ARG A 360 29.15 -8.35 15.41
C ARG A 360 28.76 -8.54 16.88
N SER A 361 27.46 -8.66 17.18
CA SER A 361 26.95 -8.92 18.53
C SER A 361 27.06 -10.40 18.98
N GLY A 362 27.69 -11.27 18.18
CA GLY A 362 27.81 -12.70 18.42
C GLY A 362 26.60 -13.53 17.98
N ALA A 363 25.82 -13.01 17.01
CA ALA A 363 24.69 -13.69 16.39
C ALA A 363 23.72 -14.36 17.39
N ARG A 364 23.42 -13.68 18.50
CA ARG A 364 22.56 -14.22 19.57
C ARG A 364 21.26 -14.74 18.98
N ARG A 365 20.83 -15.95 19.33
CA ARG A 365 19.56 -16.51 18.87
C ARG A 365 18.40 -15.59 19.28
N PRO A 366 17.35 -15.45 18.47
CA PRO A 366 16.14 -14.76 18.91
C PRO A 366 15.63 -15.50 20.13
N THR A 367 15.65 -14.84 21.29
CA THR A 367 14.90 -15.33 22.44
C THR A 367 13.44 -15.41 22.00
N PRO A 368 12.77 -16.57 22.20
CA PRO A 368 11.34 -16.64 21.94
C PRO A 368 10.69 -15.50 22.70
N ARG A 369 9.79 -14.75 22.02
CA ARG A 369 9.05 -13.66 22.70
C ARG A 369 8.44 -14.28 23.95
N LEU A 370 8.71 -13.69 25.12
CA LEU A 370 7.94 -14.00 26.31
C LEU A 370 6.47 -13.82 25.93
N LEU A 371 5.74 -14.93 25.83
CA LEU A 371 4.31 -14.89 25.60
C LEU A 371 3.74 -14.03 26.73
N GLY A 372 2.96 -12.99 26.39
CA GLY A 372 2.25 -12.24 27.41
C GLY A 372 1.44 -13.20 28.27
N LEU A 373 1.26 -12.91 29.56
CA LEU A 373 0.59 -13.81 30.54
C LEU A 373 -0.71 -14.43 29.98
N LYS A 374 -1.50 -13.63 29.24
CA LYS A 374 -2.73 -14.04 28.54
C LYS A 374 -2.57 -15.23 27.57
N TYR A 375 -1.41 -15.38 26.93
CA TYR A 375 -1.16 -16.40 25.90
C TYR A 375 -0.24 -17.53 26.39
N GLN A 376 0.35 -17.42 27.58
CA GLN A 376 1.19 -18.48 28.14
C GLN A 376 0.40 -19.77 28.36
N GLN A 377 -0.81 -19.67 28.91
CA GLN A 377 -1.68 -20.83 29.13
C GLN A 377 -2.10 -21.49 27.80
N LEU A 378 -2.36 -20.71 26.76
CA LEU A 378 -2.66 -21.22 25.41
C LEU A 378 -1.45 -21.91 24.77
N ALA A 379 -0.24 -21.41 25.00
CA ALA A 379 0.99 -22.04 24.54
C ALA A 379 1.27 -23.36 25.27
N ILE A 380 1.14 -23.37 26.61
CA ILE A 380 1.20 -24.58 27.44
C ILE A 380 0.13 -25.59 26.97
N TRP A 381 -1.10 -25.12 26.75
CA TRP A 381 -2.19 -25.96 26.25
C TRP A 381 -1.85 -26.59 24.90
N LYS A 382 -1.30 -25.82 23.95
CA LYS A 382 -0.93 -26.31 22.62
C LYS A 382 0.32 -27.20 22.61
N SER A 383 1.23 -27.04 23.58
CA SER A 383 2.39 -27.93 23.73
C SER A 383 2.03 -29.29 24.31
N LEU A 384 0.85 -29.43 24.94
CA LEU A 384 0.34 -30.73 25.38
C LEU A 384 -0.12 -31.60 24.19
N SER A 385 0.11 -32.91 24.31
CA SER A 385 -0.36 -33.90 23.33
C SER A 385 -1.89 -33.87 23.20
N ARG A 386 -2.41 -34.28 22.04
CA ARG A 386 -3.86 -34.27 21.76
C ARG A 386 -4.66 -35.05 22.79
N ASN A 387 -4.11 -36.14 23.30
CA ASN A 387 -4.75 -36.98 24.33
C ASN A 387 -4.74 -36.31 25.71
N LYS A 388 -3.65 -35.62 26.06
CA LYS A 388 -3.53 -34.90 27.34
C LYS A 388 -4.46 -33.69 27.40
N ARG A 389 -4.62 -32.96 26.28
CA ARG A 389 -5.65 -31.91 26.14
C ARG A 389 -7.08 -32.45 26.29
N ARG A 390 -7.39 -33.58 25.65
CA ARG A 390 -8.73 -34.21 25.75
C ARG A 390 -9.07 -34.63 27.18
N ARG A 391 -8.12 -35.23 27.91
CA ARG A 391 -8.31 -35.60 29.31
C ARG A 391 -8.58 -34.38 30.19
N LEU A 392 -7.78 -33.32 30.06
CA LEU A 392 -7.99 -32.07 30.81
C LEU A 392 -9.33 -31.40 30.47
N VAL A 393 -9.76 -31.41 29.20
CA VAL A 393 -11.12 -30.93 28.85
C VAL A 393 -12.18 -31.75 29.56
N GLN A 394 -12.07 -33.08 29.58
CA GLN A 394 -13.03 -33.93 30.27
C GLN A 394 -13.03 -33.65 31.78
N GLU A 395 -11.85 -33.56 32.39
CA GLU A 395 -11.68 -33.30 33.82
C GLU A 395 -12.25 -31.96 34.28
N PHE A 396 -12.07 -30.88 33.50
CA PHE A 396 -12.45 -29.52 33.90
C PHE A 396 -13.79 -29.03 33.35
N LEU A 397 -14.28 -29.52 32.20
CA LEU A 397 -15.57 -29.11 31.62
C LEU A 397 -16.70 -30.12 31.87
N TYR A 398 -16.35 -31.37 32.17
CA TYR A 398 -17.31 -32.44 32.47
C TYR A 398 -16.85 -33.23 33.71
N PRO A 399 -16.74 -32.58 34.89
CA PRO A 399 -16.36 -33.29 36.10
C PRO A 399 -17.31 -34.48 36.30
N SER A 400 -16.74 -35.67 36.49
CA SER A 400 -17.49 -36.88 36.78
C SER A 400 -18.40 -36.63 37.98
N ALA A 401 -19.64 -37.12 37.94
CA ALA A 401 -20.63 -36.91 39.02
C ALA A 401 -20.11 -37.32 40.42
N GLU A 402 -19.11 -38.20 40.50
CA GLU A 402 -18.44 -38.60 41.73
C GLU A 402 -17.68 -37.45 42.44
N SER A 403 -17.23 -36.43 41.70
CA SER A 403 -16.51 -35.27 42.26
C SER A 403 -17.41 -34.15 42.78
N GLN A 404 -18.72 -34.18 42.49
CA GLN A 404 -19.70 -33.24 43.05
C GLN A 404 -20.25 -33.70 44.41
N GLN A 405 -20.11 -34.99 44.75
CA GLN A 405 -20.52 -35.50 46.06
C GLN A 405 -19.51 -35.22 47.16
N SER A 406 -18.20 -35.16 46.84
CA SER A 406 -17.16 -34.85 47.82
C SER A 406 -17.08 -33.38 48.23
N THR A 407 -17.58 -32.44 47.41
CA THR A 407 -17.58 -31.01 47.77
C THR A 407 -18.79 -30.60 48.62
N ASN A 408 -19.87 -31.39 48.58
CA ASN A 408 -21.07 -31.12 49.38
C ASN A 408 -21.07 -31.84 50.74
N SER A 409 -20.18 -32.81 50.97
CA SER A 409 -20.08 -33.53 52.24
C SER A 409 -19.23 -32.82 53.31
N ASP A 410 -18.42 -31.83 52.93
CA ASP A 410 -17.51 -31.14 53.86
C ASP A 410 -18.10 -29.85 54.47
N THR A 411 -19.30 -29.44 54.05
CA THR A 411 -20.00 -28.25 54.61
C THR A 411 -21.03 -28.55 55.70
N ASP A 412 -21.44 -29.82 55.90
CA ASP A 412 -22.57 -30.15 56.77
C ASP A 412 -22.20 -30.75 58.15
N ASN A 413 -20.91 -30.83 58.51
CA ASN A 413 -20.47 -31.44 59.78
C ASN A 413 -19.88 -30.47 60.82
N ASN A 414 -20.21 -29.18 60.79
CA ASN A 414 -19.69 -28.23 61.78
C ASN A 414 -20.73 -27.32 62.45
N THR A 415 -21.91 -27.86 62.76
CA THR A 415 -22.82 -27.29 63.75
C THR A 415 -23.45 -28.39 64.58
N ASN A 416 -22.77 -28.79 65.67
CA ASN A 416 -23.39 -29.29 66.92
C ASN A 416 -22.29 -29.80 67.88
N THR A 417 -21.73 -28.92 68.72
CA THR A 417 -21.38 -29.26 70.12
C THR A 417 -21.09 -28.00 70.92
N THR A 418 -21.96 -27.76 71.92
CA THR A 418 -21.84 -26.98 73.17
C THR A 418 -21.50 -25.49 73.13
#